data_AF-A6UUV0-F1
#
_entry.id   AF-A6UUV0-F1
#
_cell.length_a   1.000
_cell.length_b   1.000
_cell.length_c   1.000
_cell.angle_alpha   90.00
_cell.angle_beta   90.00
_cell.angle_gamma   90.00
#
_symmetry.space_group_name_H-M   'P 1'
#
loop_
_entity.id
_entity.type
_entity.pdbx_description
1 polymer ?
#
loop_
_entity_poly.entity_id
_entity_poly.type
_entity_poly.pdbx_seq_one_letter_code
_entity_poly.pdbx_strand_id
1 'polypeptide(L)'
;MIELKFHRFLKWDEINELVEKAKNTMVVVKLPNSIFNSPKMEYKINFMKQNHIIVEIDNEKRGRNKKINNELKEKILELYKEGYTINQIAEIMKLPKSTLFTNVKQEINEIKTNSKKEELQTITYQYKEYLIKNDLYNPYIETQFMELKVYVDNEDIETAYNKLKEILQYIKTQRKNKK
;
A
#
# COMPACT_ATOMS: atom_id res chain seq x y z
N MET A 1 13.25 36.40 9.63
CA MET A 1 12.57 35.68 8.54
C MET A 1 11.10 35.57 8.90
N ILE A 2 10.20 35.93 8.00
CA ILE A 2 8.75 35.91 8.20
C ILE A 2 8.16 34.91 7.22
N GLU A 3 7.48 33.89 7.72
CA GLU A 3 6.74 32.92 6.91
C GLU A 3 5.24 33.20 7.00
N LEU A 4 4.58 33.34 5.85
CA LEU A 4 3.15 33.62 5.75
C LEU A 4 2.47 32.60 4.85
N LYS A 5 1.41 31.98 5.37
CA LYS A 5 0.58 31.02 4.64
C LYS A 5 -0.71 31.69 4.21
N PHE A 6 -1.03 31.62 2.91
CA PHE A 6 -2.29 32.14 2.39
C PHE A 6 -3.12 31.03 1.76
N HIS A 7 -4.40 30.96 2.13
CA HIS A 7 -5.33 29.96 1.62
C HIS A 7 -6.22 30.49 0.48
N ARG A 8 -5.95 31.71 0.02
CA ARG A 8 -6.74 32.45 -0.97
C ARG A 8 -5.84 33.23 -1.93
N PHE A 9 -6.42 33.70 -3.03
CA PHE A 9 -5.74 34.59 -3.95
C PHE A 9 -5.41 35.93 -3.26
N LEU A 10 -4.13 36.30 -3.27
CA LEU A 10 -3.65 37.57 -2.72
C LEU A 10 -4.11 38.75 -3.57
N LYS A 11 -4.56 39.83 -2.91
CA LYS A 11 -4.81 41.13 -3.56
C LYS A 11 -3.49 41.89 -3.75
N TRP A 12 -3.51 42.90 -4.62
CA TRP A 12 -2.32 43.73 -4.88
C TRP A 12 -1.87 44.51 -3.65
N ASP A 13 -2.80 45.05 -2.87
CA ASP A 13 -2.49 45.78 -1.65
C ASP A 13 -1.73 44.89 -0.65
N GLU A 14 -2.17 43.64 -0.49
CA GLU A 14 -1.49 42.64 0.36
C GLU A 14 -0.08 42.33 -0.17
N ILE A 15 0.10 42.24 -1.49
CA ILE A 15 1.41 41.99 -2.11
C ILE A 15 2.34 43.18 -1.87
N ASN A 16 1.86 44.41 -2.01
CA ASN A 16 2.67 45.61 -1.79
C ASN A 16 3.12 45.72 -0.32
N GLU A 17 2.26 45.36 0.63
CA GLU A 17 2.66 45.26 2.04
C GLU A 17 3.77 44.21 2.26
N LEU A 18 3.70 43.08 1.56
CA LEU A 18 4.76 42.06 1.62
C LEU A 18 6.07 42.57 1.04
N VAL A 19 6.02 43.37 -0.03
CA VAL A 19 7.19 44.00 -0.64
C VAL A 19 7.85 45.00 0.33
N GLU A 20 7.06 45.84 1.00
CA GLU A 20 7.60 46.76 2.01
C GLU A 20 8.25 46.00 3.18
N LYS A 21 7.64 44.89 3.63
CA LYS A 21 8.23 44.02 4.65
C LYS A 21 9.51 43.34 4.17
N ALA A 22 9.57 42.96 2.89
CA ALA A 22 10.71 42.28 2.27
C ALA A 22 11.97 43.16 2.23
N LYS A 23 11.84 44.50 2.24
CA LYS A 23 12.98 45.42 2.29
C LYS A 23 13.83 45.27 3.56
N ASN A 24 13.19 44.95 4.68
CA ASN A 24 13.84 44.92 6.00
C ASN A 24 13.99 43.49 6.54
N THR A 25 13.33 42.49 5.95
CA THR A 25 13.34 41.11 6.45
C THR A 25 13.03 40.13 5.33
N MET A 26 13.65 38.95 5.35
CA MET A 26 13.32 37.85 4.44
C MET A 26 11.86 37.37 4.63
N VAL A 27 11.06 37.42 3.56
CA VAL A 27 9.65 37.02 3.53
C VAL A 27 9.48 35.76 2.67
N VAL A 28 8.83 34.75 3.24
CA VAL A 28 8.45 33.51 2.57
C VAL A 28 6.92 33.41 2.53
N VAL A 29 6.36 33.26 1.33
CA VAL A 29 4.93 33.13 1.07
C VAL A 29 4.63 31.71 0.62
N LYS A 30 3.84 30.99 1.40
CA LYS A 30 3.42 29.62 1.07
C LYS A 30 1.99 29.60 0.54
N LEU A 31 1.82 29.11 -0.69
CA LEU A 31 0.55 29.05 -1.40
C LEU A 31 0.15 27.59 -1.72
N PRO A 32 -1.13 27.21 -1.60
CA PRO A 32 -1.62 25.92 -2.08
C PRO A 32 -1.29 25.71 -3.56
N ASN A 33 -1.06 24.45 -3.95
CA ASN A 33 -0.74 24.08 -5.32
C ASN A 33 -1.76 24.61 -6.35
N SER A 34 -3.05 24.63 -5.99
CA SER A 34 -4.13 25.16 -6.84
C SER A 34 -4.06 26.68 -7.07
N ILE A 35 -3.48 27.43 -6.13
CA ILE A 35 -3.32 28.88 -6.22
C ILE A 35 -1.99 29.21 -6.90
N PHE A 36 -0.91 28.50 -6.52
CA PHE A 36 0.42 28.68 -7.07
C PHE A 36 0.46 28.46 -8.60
N ASN A 37 -0.18 27.40 -9.09
CA ASN A 37 -0.23 27.08 -10.53
C ASN A 37 -1.38 27.76 -11.28
N SER A 38 -2.14 28.64 -10.64
CA SER A 38 -3.26 29.30 -11.31
C SER A 38 -2.75 30.38 -12.28
N PRO A 39 -3.25 30.45 -13.52
CA PRO A 39 -2.91 31.52 -14.46
C PRO A 39 -3.17 32.93 -13.91
N LYS A 40 -4.16 33.07 -13.01
CA LYS A 40 -4.51 34.35 -12.36
C LYS A 40 -3.44 34.83 -11.36
N MET A 41 -2.56 33.94 -10.90
CA MET A 41 -1.51 34.26 -9.93
C MET A 41 -0.12 34.33 -10.54
N GLU A 42 0.09 33.80 -11.74
CA GLU A 42 1.40 33.74 -12.38
C GLU A 42 2.11 35.10 -12.39
N TYR A 43 1.42 36.15 -12.85
CA TYR A 43 1.96 37.51 -12.87
C TYR A 43 2.30 38.04 -11.45
N LYS A 44 1.42 37.80 -10.48
CA LYS A 44 1.61 38.22 -9.08
C LYS A 44 2.78 37.48 -8.43
N ILE A 45 2.94 36.19 -8.72
CA ILE A 45 4.04 35.37 -8.20
C ILE A 45 5.37 35.84 -8.79
N ASN A 46 5.42 36.12 -10.08
CA ASN A 46 6.61 36.65 -10.72
C ASN A 46 6.99 38.03 -10.15
N PHE A 47 6.01 38.90 -9.94
CA PHE A 47 6.23 40.19 -9.28
C PHE A 47 6.79 40.03 -7.86
N MET A 48 6.23 39.13 -7.04
CA MET A 48 6.74 38.84 -5.70
C MET A 48 8.19 38.35 -5.74
N LYS A 49 8.51 37.41 -6.65
CA LYS A 49 9.88 36.88 -6.82
C LYS A 49 10.88 37.97 -7.23
N GLN A 50 10.47 38.88 -8.11
CA GLN A 50 11.31 40.02 -8.54
C GLN A 50 11.58 40.99 -7.39
N ASN A 51 10.70 41.08 -6.41
CA ASN A 51 10.83 41.93 -5.22
C ASN A 51 11.38 41.18 -4.00
N HIS A 52 12.22 40.18 -4.22
CA HIS A 52 12.92 39.41 -3.17
C HIS A 52 12.02 38.65 -2.18
N ILE A 53 10.77 38.37 -2.56
CA ILE A 53 9.87 37.49 -1.79
C ILE A 53 10.00 36.07 -2.32
N ILE A 54 10.25 35.11 -1.42
CA ILE A 54 10.29 33.69 -1.78
C ILE A 54 8.86 33.16 -1.79
N VAL A 55 8.43 32.57 -2.90
CA VAL A 55 7.10 31.98 -3.04
C VAL A 55 7.22 30.48 -3.22
N GLU A 56 6.66 29.72 -2.29
CA GLU A 56 6.72 28.26 -2.24
C GLU A 56 5.34 27.63 -2.27
N ILE A 57 5.29 26.36 -2.71
CA ILE A 57 4.08 25.55 -2.64
C ILE A 57 3.93 25.02 -1.21
N ASP A 58 2.77 25.28 -0.61
CA ASP A 58 2.36 24.66 0.64
C ASP A 58 2.01 23.18 0.39
N ASN A 59 2.97 22.30 0.70
CA ASN A 59 2.85 20.85 0.55
C ASN A 59 2.15 20.18 1.74
N GLU A 60 1.63 20.95 2.71
CA GLU A 60 0.84 20.35 3.78
C GLU A 60 -0.41 19.68 3.19
N LYS A 61 -0.50 18.35 3.37
CA LYS A 61 -1.65 17.54 2.95
C LYS A 61 -2.91 18.06 3.64
N ARG A 62 -3.68 18.87 2.94
CA ARG A 62 -5.00 19.30 3.41
C ARG A 62 -6.01 18.22 3.11
N GLY A 63 -6.42 17.52 4.15
CA GLY A 63 -7.44 16.49 4.13
C GLY A 63 -7.93 16.22 5.56
N ARG A 64 -9.02 15.47 5.68
CA ARG A 64 -9.53 15.02 6.98
C ARG A 64 -8.39 14.28 7.70
N ASN A 65 -8.09 14.67 8.95
CA ASN A 65 -7.14 13.93 9.79
C ASN A 65 -7.44 12.43 9.69
N LYS A 66 -6.40 11.59 9.57
CA LYS A 66 -6.57 10.13 9.61
C LYS A 66 -7.37 9.81 10.87
N LYS A 67 -8.60 9.29 10.70
CA LYS A 67 -9.49 8.94 11.82
C LYS A 67 -8.95 7.79 12.68
N ILE A 68 -7.95 7.06 12.18
CA ILE A 68 -7.32 5.92 12.84
C ILE A 68 -5.85 6.29 13.06
N ASN A 69 -5.42 6.32 14.33
CA ASN A 69 -4.01 6.42 14.68
C ASN A 69 -3.31 5.07 14.38
N ASN A 70 -1.98 5.04 14.34
CA ASN A 70 -1.26 3.80 14.03
C ASN A 70 -1.54 2.68 15.05
N GLU A 71 -1.72 3.02 16.33
CA GLU A 71 -2.04 2.05 17.41
C GLU A 71 -3.39 1.34 17.21
N LEU A 72 -4.44 2.10 16.84
CA LEU A 72 -5.75 1.53 16.51
C LEU A 72 -5.64 0.61 15.30
N LYS A 73 -4.82 1.00 14.31
CA LYS A 73 -4.60 0.20 13.11
C LYS A 73 -3.93 -1.13 13.45
N GLU A 74 -2.90 -1.13 14.28
CA GLU A 74 -2.22 -2.35 14.75
C GLU A 74 -3.20 -3.28 15.47
N LYS A 75 -3.99 -2.73 16.40
CA LYS A 75 -5.00 -3.50 17.13
C LYS A 75 -6.07 -4.13 16.23
N ILE A 76 -6.48 -3.43 15.17
CA ILE A 76 -7.39 -3.97 14.16
C ILE A 76 -6.76 -5.16 13.43
N LEU A 77 -5.47 -5.07 13.08
CA LEU A 77 -4.76 -6.13 12.38
C LEU A 77 -4.52 -7.36 13.28
N GLU A 78 -4.25 -7.16 14.56
CA GLU A 78 -4.16 -8.24 15.56
C GLU A 78 -5.47 -9.01 15.68
N LEU A 79 -6.59 -8.31 15.90
CA LEU A 79 -7.91 -8.95 15.96
C LEU A 79 -8.24 -9.71 14.67
N TYR A 80 -7.83 -9.18 13.51
CA TYR A 80 -8.01 -9.89 12.25
C TYR A 80 -7.18 -11.18 12.18
N LYS A 81 -5.93 -11.17 12.66
CA LYS A 81 -5.08 -12.37 12.75
C LYS A 81 -5.60 -13.40 13.76
N GLU A 82 -6.27 -12.95 14.81
CA GLU A 82 -6.96 -13.82 15.78
C GLU A 82 -8.24 -14.48 15.22
N GLY A 83 -8.66 -14.09 14.00
CA GLY A 83 -9.78 -14.70 13.29
C GLY A 83 -11.08 -13.90 13.34
N TYR A 84 -11.08 -12.70 13.94
CA TYR A 84 -12.27 -11.85 13.92
C TYR A 84 -12.52 -11.28 12.52
N THR A 85 -13.78 -11.32 12.09
CA THR A 85 -14.21 -10.68 10.84
C THR A 85 -14.22 -9.15 10.98
N ILE A 86 -14.13 -8.44 9.86
CA ILE A 86 -14.21 -6.96 9.85
C ILE A 86 -15.51 -6.44 10.48
N ASN A 87 -16.60 -7.19 10.38
CA ASN A 87 -17.86 -6.84 11.02
C ASN A 87 -17.75 -6.91 12.54
N GLN A 88 -17.18 -7.99 13.08
CA GLN A 88 -16.96 -8.17 14.52
C GLN A 88 -15.97 -7.14 15.06
N ILE A 89 -14.91 -6.85 14.32
CA ILE A 89 -13.92 -5.83 14.70
C ILE A 89 -14.59 -4.44 14.75
N ALA A 90 -15.47 -4.12 13.80
CA ALA A 90 -16.23 -2.86 13.81
C ALA A 90 -17.09 -2.71 15.07
N GLU A 91 -17.72 -3.80 15.51
CA GLU A 91 -18.53 -3.84 16.73
C GLU A 91 -17.67 -3.70 17.99
N ILE A 92 -16.58 -4.47 18.10
CA ILE A 92 -15.63 -4.43 19.23
C ILE A 92 -15.01 -3.03 19.39
N MET A 93 -14.57 -2.45 18.27
CA MET A 93 -13.88 -1.16 18.25
C MET A 93 -14.85 0.03 18.25
N LYS A 94 -16.16 -0.21 18.11
CA LYS A 94 -17.19 0.82 17.92
C LYS A 94 -16.84 1.78 16.77
N LEU A 95 -16.30 1.25 15.68
CA LEU A 95 -15.89 2.00 14.50
C LEU A 95 -16.81 1.74 13.31
N PRO A 96 -17.08 2.74 12.45
CA PRO A 96 -17.82 2.50 11.21
C PRO A 96 -17.08 1.50 10.32
N LYS A 97 -17.81 0.53 9.75
CA LYS A 97 -17.25 -0.47 8.81
C LYS A 97 -16.49 0.18 7.66
N SER A 98 -17.01 1.28 7.11
CA SER A 98 -16.34 2.05 6.06
C SER A 98 -14.98 2.59 6.50
N THR A 99 -14.85 2.98 7.77
CA THR A 99 -13.58 3.49 8.31
C THR A 99 -12.55 2.38 8.44
N LEU A 100 -12.95 1.17 8.83
CA LEU A 100 -12.08 -0.01 8.79
C LEU A 100 -11.65 -0.33 7.35
N PHE A 101 -12.61 -0.53 6.45
CA PHE A 101 -12.32 -0.88 5.05
C PHE A 101 -11.38 0.11 4.35
N THR A 102 -11.54 1.42 4.56
CA THR A 102 -10.67 2.40 3.90
C THR A 102 -9.24 2.39 4.45
N ASN A 103 -9.04 2.01 5.72
CA ASN A 103 -7.75 2.17 6.40
C ASN A 103 -6.93 0.88 6.57
N VAL A 104 -7.56 -0.31 6.49
CA VAL A 104 -6.87 -1.60 6.71
C VAL A 104 -7.02 -2.61 5.55
N LYS A 105 -7.70 -2.23 4.46
CA LYS A 105 -7.97 -3.17 3.34
C LYS A 105 -6.70 -3.73 2.70
N GLN A 106 -5.67 -2.92 2.54
CA GLN A 106 -4.45 -3.36 1.89
C GLN A 106 -3.72 -4.40 2.77
N GLU A 107 -3.55 -4.08 4.04
CA GLU A 107 -2.86 -4.93 5.01
C GLU A 107 -3.62 -6.24 5.26
N ILE A 108 -4.95 -6.20 5.27
CA ILE A 108 -5.79 -7.40 5.35
C ILE A 108 -5.60 -8.30 4.13
N ASN A 109 -5.52 -7.71 2.93
CA ASN A 109 -5.24 -8.48 1.72
C ASN A 109 -3.85 -9.13 1.79
N GLU A 110 -2.84 -8.40 2.26
CA GLU A 110 -1.49 -8.94 2.47
C GLU A 110 -1.50 -10.10 3.48
N ILE A 111 -2.16 -9.94 4.64
CA ILE A 111 -2.31 -11.02 5.64
C ILE A 111 -2.99 -12.24 5.02
N LYS A 112 -4.07 -12.03 4.25
CA LYS A 112 -4.82 -13.11 3.61
C LYS A 112 -3.99 -13.84 2.55
N THR A 113 -3.19 -13.12 1.77
CA THR A 113 -2.29 -13.72 0.77
C THR A 113 -1.19 -14.52 1.45
N ASN A 114 -0.58 -13.98 2.50
CA ASN A 114 0.47 -14.67 3.26
C ASN A 114 -0.05 -15.95 3.93
N SER A 115 -1.21 -15.88 4.59
CA SER A 115 -1.85 -17.05 5.20
C SER A 115 -2.15 -18.15 4.16
N LYS A 116 -2.66 -17.79 2.97
CA LYS A 116 -2.85 -18.76 1.88
C LYS A 116 -1.54 -19.37 1.37
N LYS A 117 -0.45 -18.59 1.34
CA LYS A 117 0.87 -19.07 0.95
C LYS A 117 1.38 -20.10 1.97
N GLU A 118 1.21 -19.84 3.27
CA GLU A 118 1.57 -20.78 4.34
C GLU A 118 0.74 -22.08 4.28
N GLU A 119 -0.57 -21.98 4.05
CA GLU A 119 -1.45 -23.14 3.83
C GLU A 119 -0.98 -23.97 2.62
N LEU A 120 -0.70 -23.31 1.49
CA LEU A 120 -0.22 -23.97 0.28
C LEU A 120 1.12 -24.68 0.50
N GLN A 121 2.05 -24.05 1.22
CA GLN A 121 3.33 -24.65 1.58
C GLN A 121 3.13 -25.89 2.45
N THR A 122 2.24 -25.82 3.44
CA THR A 122 1.92 -26.92 4.34
C THR A 122 1.32 -28.11 3.56
N ILE A 123 0.33 -27.86 2.70
CA ILE A 123 -0.30 -28.88 1.85
C ILE A 123 0.74 -29.50 0.89
N THR A 124 1.60 -28.67 0.29
CA THR A 124 2.66 -29.13 -0.61
C THR A 124 3.63 -30.06 0.13
N TYR A 125 4.03 -29.70 1.35
CA TYR A 125 4.88 -30.54 2.18
C TYR A 125 4.21 -31.87 2.54
N GLN A 126 2.96 -31.84 3.02
CA GLN A 126 2.18 -33.05 3.31
C GLN A 126 2.04 -33.96 2.08
N TYR A 127 1.87 -33.36 0.90
CA TYR A 127 1.77 -34.12 -0.34
C TYR A 127 3.11 -34.75 -0.75
N LYS A 128 4.25 -34.05 -0.56
CA LYS A 128 5.59 -34.64 -0.74
C LYS A 128 5.79 -35.85 0.17
N GLU A 129 5.48 -35.72 1.46
CA GLU A 129 5.56 -36.81 2.43
C GLU A 129 4.71 -38.01 2.01
N TYR A 130 3.49 -37.75 1.52
CA TYR A 130 2.63 -38.79 0.96
C TYR A 130 3.29 -39.49 -0.24
N LEU A 131 3.88 -38.74 -1.18
CA LEU A 131 4.53 -39.33 -2.36
C LEU A 131 5.75 -40.18 -2.00
N ILE A 132 6.53 -39.75 -1.01
CA ILE A 132 7.68 -40.51 -0.48
C ILE A 132 7.19 -41.84 0.09
N LYS A 133 6.16 -41.80 0.94
CA LYS A 133 5.58 -43.02 1.56
C LYS A 133 5.01 -44.03 0.57
N ASN A 134 4.68 -43.61 -0.65
CA ASN A 134 4.10 -44.48 -1.69
C ASN A 134 5.12 -44.86 -2.79
N ASP A 135 6.41 -44.57 -2.58
CA ASP A 135 7.48 -44.77 -3.59
C ASP A 135 7.13 -44.12 -4.94
N LEU A 136 6.49 -42.95 -4.90
CA LEU A 136 6.13 -42.13 -6.07
C LEU A 136 6.97 -40.85 -6.16
N TYR A 137 7.81 -40.60 -5.16
CA TYR A 137 8.74 -39.47 -5.14
C TYR A 137 10.07 -39.89 -5.77
N ASN A 138 10.42 -39.27 -6.89
CA ASN A 138 11.63 -39.55 -7.66
C ASN A 138 12.35 -38.23 -8.00
N PRO A 139 13.60 -38.28 -8.50
CA PRO A 139 14.37 -37.05 -8.79
C PRO A 139 13.67 -36.10 -9.75
N TYR A 140 12.90 -36.63 -10.71
CA TYR A 140 12.12 -35.79 -11.63
C TYR A 140 11.02 -35.03 -10.88
N ILE A 141 10.22 -35.71 -10.05
CA ILE A 141 9.18 -35.10 -9.23
C ILE A 141 9.76 -34.06 -8.27
N GLU A 142 10.91 -34.34 -7.67
CA GLU A 142 11.62 -33.38 -6.82
C GLU A 142 11.91 -32.07 -7.58
N THR A 143 12.48 -32.16 -8.78
CA THR A 143 12.72 -30.98 -9.64
C THR A 143 11.42 -30.24 -9.95
N GLN A 144 10.33 -30.96 -10.27
CA GLN A 144 9.04 -30.32 -10.54
C GLN A 144 8.49 -29.55 -9.33
N PHE A 145 8.66 -30.09 -8.12
CA PHE A 145 8.28 -29.39 -6.89
C PHE A 145 9.18 -28.21 -6.56
N MET A 146 10.47 -28.26 -6.92
CA MET A 146 11.38 -27.12 -6.79
C MET A 146 10.94 -25.98 -7.72
N GLU A 147 10.64 -26.28 -8.98
CA GLU A 147 10.11 -25.29 -9.93
C GLU A 147 8.77 -24.70 -9.46
N LEU A 148 7.85 -25.54 -8.98
CA LEU A 148 6.58 -25.09 -8.39
C LEU A 148 6.81 -24.10 -7.25
N LYS A 149 7.79 -24.37 -6.37
CA LYS A 149 8.14 -23.49 -5.25
C LYS A 149 8.62 -22.12 -5.76
N VAL A 150 9.47 -22.10 -6.79
CA VAL A 150 9.95 -20.85 -7.40
C VAL A 150 8.79 -20.00 -7.93
N TYR A 151 7.83 -20.61 -8.63
CA TYR A 151 6.66 -19.86 -9.14
C TYR A 151 5.78 -19.30 -8.02
N VAL A 152 5.57 -20.07 -6.94
CA VAL A 152 4.82 -19.61 -5.76
C VAL A 152 5.55 -18.47 -5.04
N ASP A 153 6.89 -18.53 -4.96
CA ASP A 153 7.69 -17.50 -4.31
C ASP A 153 7.75 -16.19 -5.11
N ASN A 154 7.67 -16.27 -6.44
CA ASN A 154 7.61 -15.12 -7.34
C ASN A 154 6.20 -14.57 -7.59
N GLU A 155 5.19 -15.05 -6.84
CA GLU A 155 3.77 -14.66 -6.99
C GLU A 155 3.16 -14.94 -8.37
N ASP A 156 3.77 -15.82 -9.17
CA ASP A 156 3.26 -16.26 -10.47
C ASP A 156 2.28 -17.44 -10.29
N ILE A 157 1.07 -17.09 -9.84
CA ILE A 157 0.04 -18.06 -9.46
C ILE A 157 -0.47 -18.89 -10.65
N GLU A 158 -0.56 -18.29 -11.84
CA GLU A 158 -1.07 -18.99 -13.02
C GLU A 158 -0.10 -20.09 -13.47
N THR A 159 1.19 -19.76 -13.55
CA THR A 159 2.24 -20.73 -13.89
C THR A 159 2.37 -21.80 -12.81
N ALA A 160 2.30 -21.42 -11.53
CA ALA A 160 2.30 -22.39 -10.41
C ALA A 160 1.13 -23.39 -10.53
N TYR A 161 -0.06 -22.93 -10.89
CA TYR A 161 -1.23 -23.79 -11.05
C TYR A 161 -1.09 -24.78 -12.21
N ASN A 162 -0.59 -24.31 -13.36
CA ASN A 162 -0.30 -25.18 -14.50
C ASN A 162 0.75 -26.24 -14.15
N LYS A 163 1.81 -25.83 -13.44
CA LYS A 163 2.85 -26.76 -12.98
C LYS A 163 2.31 -27.83 -12.02
N LEU A 164 1.43 -27.45 -11.10
CA LEU A 164 0.76 -28.39 -10.21
C LEU A 164 -0.07 -29.42 -11.00
N LYS A 165 -0.79 -28.99 -12.05
CA LYS A 165 -1.53 -29.92 -12.92
C LYS A 165 -0.62 -30.93 -13.61
N GLU A 166 0.53 -30.49 -14.12
CA GLU A 166 1.53 -31.37 -14.74
C GLU A 166 2.02 -32.44 -13.75
N ILE A 167 2.37 -32.02 -12.53
CA ILE A 167 2.80 -32.92 -11.44
C ILE A 167 1.70 -33.96 -11.15
N LEU A 168 0.46 -33.51 -10.98
CA LEU A 168 -0.68 -34.40 -10.71
C LEU A 168 -0.92 -35.39 -11.86
N GLN A 169 -0.80 -34.95 -13.12
CA GLN A 169 -1.00 -35.79 -14.29
C GLN A 169 0.10 -36.85 -14.40
N TYR A 170 1.35 -36.49 -14.18
CA TYR A 170 2.48 -37.43 -14.17
C TYR A 170 2.34 -38.47 -13.05
N ILE A 171 1.96 -38.05 -11.84
CA ILE A 171 1.74 -38.98 -10.72
C ILE A 171 0.59 -39.95 -11.05
N LYS A 172 -0.47 -39.46 -11.69
CA LYS A 172 -1.61 -40.28 -12.12
C LYS A 172 -1.21 -41.34 -13.15
N THR A 173 -0.34 -41.01 -14.11
CA THR A 173 0.18 -42.00 -15.08
C THR A 173 1.11 -43.01 -14.42
N GLN A 174 2.01 -42.59 -13.52
CA GLN A 174 2.87 -43.50 -12.76
C GLN A 174 2.06 -44.50 -11.92
N ARG A 175 0.97 -44.05 -11.29
CA ARG A 175 0.05 -44.93 -10.54
C ARG A 175 -0.67 -45.94 -11.42
N LYS A 176 -1.03 -45.58 -12.67
CA LYS A 176 -1.64 -46.51 -13.63
C LYS A 176 -0.65 -47.58 -14.08
N ASN A 177 0.63 -47.24 -14.22
CA ASN A 177 1.67 -48.16 -14.66
C ASN A 177 2.15 -49.13 -13.54
N LYS A 178 1.88 -48.79 -12.27
CA LYS A 178 2.15 -49.66 -11.11
C LYS A 178 1.00 -50.65 -10.78
N LYS A 179 -0.16 -50.52 -11.42
CA LYS A 179 -1.30 -51.45 -11.29
C LYS A 179 -1.28 -52.47 -12.43
#